data_AF-A0A523VLE8-F1
#
_entry.id   AF-A0A523VLE8-F1
#
_cell.length_a   1.000
_cell.length_b   1.000
_cell.length_c   1.000
_cell.angle_alpha   90.00
_cell.angle_beta   90.00
_cell.angle_gamma   90.00
#
_symmetry.space_group_name_H-M   'P 1'
#
loop_
_entity.id
_entity.type
_entity.pdbx_description
1 polymer ?
#
loop_
_entity_poly.entity_id
_entity_poly.type
_entity_poly.pdbx_seq_one_letter_code
_entity_poly.pdbx_strand_id
1 'polypeptide(L)'
;MIVAALFVAYSFLEGMERPEVATLSQVATNVREGLVSSIQIEGDLLIVDLKDGRELTATKEPESTIVEQLLALGVALEDLEGIEIEAVPPSDLVGLVSAGVNILVIVAVVAFGYFMLRQMRGANNQALSFGKRKARLTTGEHPSVTFEDVAGVAEAKEELQEVVEFVKEPEKFVQLGARIPRGVLLMGAPGTGKTLLAKAVSGEAGVPFFSISGSECVEMYVGVGASRVRDLFDQAKRHSPCIVFLDEIDAVGRHRGAGLGGSHDEREQTLNQILVEMDGIDTD
;
A
#
# COMPACT_ATOMS: atom_id res chain seq x y z
N MET A 1 -10.86 17.48 17.84
CA MET A 1 -10.44 17.95 19.17
C MET A 1 -8.98 18.39 19.17
N ILE A 2 -8.00 17.51 18.93
CA ILE A 2 -6.56 17.87 18.96
C ILE A 2 -6.18 18.87 17.85
N VAL A 3 -6.69 18.69 16.63
CA VAL A 3 -6.43 19.61 15.50
C VAL A 3 -7.02 21.00 15.76
N ALA A 4 -8.19 21.08 16.40
CA ALA A 4 -8.81 22.34 16.77
C ALA A 4 -8.02 23.06 17.88
N ALA A 5 -7.49 22.32 18.86
CA ALA A 5 -6.64 22.88 19.91
C ALA A 5 -5.31 23.41 19.36
N LEU A 6 -4.69 22.69 18.41
CA LEU A 6 -3.48 23.15 17.73
C LEU A 6 -3.74 24.39 16.86
N PHE A 7 -4.88 24.45 16.18
CA PHE A 7 -5.26 25.61 15.37
C PHE A 7 -5.53 26.85 16.24
N VAL A 8 -6.20 26.69 17.38
CA VAL A 8 -6.43 27.79 18.33
C VAL A 8 -5.12 28.25 18.97
N ALA A 9 -4.22 27.34 19.34
CA ALA A 9 -2.91 27.69 19.86
C ALA A 9 -2.04 28.41 18.80
N TYR A 10 -2.08 27.95 17.55
CA TYR A 10 -1.37 28.58 16.43
C TYR A 10 -1.92 29.99 16.12
N SER A 11 -3.25 30.14 16.09
CA SER A 11 -3.90 31.43 15.89
C SER A 11 -3.65 32.41 17.05
N PHE A 12 -3.44 31.92 18.26
CA PHE A 12 -3.09 32.75 19.42
C PHE A 12 -1.62 33.20 19.40
N LEU A 13 -0.74 32.37 18.84
CA LEU A 13 0.68 32.71 18.60
C LEU A 13 0.86 33.70 17.42
N GLU A 14 0.00 33.64 16.40
CA GLU A 14 -0.01 34.61 15.28
C GLU A 14 -0.60 35.99 15.66
N GLY A 15 -1.35 36.08 16.76
CA GLY A 15 -1.99 37.31 17.23
C GLY A 15 -1.09 38.29 17.98
N MET A 16 0.18 37.96 18.21
CA MET A 16 1.16 38.95 18.69
C MET A 16 1.58 39.80 17.49
N GLU A 17 1.11 41.05 17.44
CA GLU A 17 1.55 42.05 16.47
C GLU A 17 3.08 42.09 16.46
N ARG A 18 3.67 41.84 15.29
CA ARG A 18 5.12 41.91 15.14
C ARG A 18 5.51 43.39 15.20
N PRO A 19 6.38 43.81 16.12
CA PRO A 19 6.82 45.19 16.16
C PRO A 19 7.46 45.58 14.82
N GLU A 20 7.28 46.84 14.42
CA GLU A 20 7.71 47.33 13.11
C GLU A 20 9.24 47.34 13.06
N VAL A 21 9.81 46.60 12.10
CA VAL A 21 11.27 46.43 11.99
C VAL A 21 11.87 47.66 11.34
N ALA A 22 12.67 48.41 12.10
CA ALA A 22 13.36 49.61 11.64
C ALA A 22 14.88 49.36 11.50
N THR A 23 15.49 50.02 10.52
CA THR A 23 16.96 50.06 10.38
C THR A 23 17.57 51.01 11.41
N LEU A 24 18.81 50.75 11.79
CA LEU A 24 19.54 51.61 12.72
C LEU A 24 19.62 53.07 12.24
N SER A 25 19.71 53.30 10.93
CA SER A 25 19.69 54.63 10.31
C SER A 25 18.34 55.34 10.48
N GLN A 26 17.23 54.60 10.49
CA GLN A 26 15.89 55.15 10.78
C GLN A 26 15.75 55.48 12.26
N VAL A 27 16.28 54.63 13.15
CA VAL A 27 16.36 54.92 14.58
C VAL A 27 17.18 56.19 14.81
N ALA A 28 18.37 56.31 14.21
CA ALA A 28 19.20 57.52 14.30
C ALA A 28 18.49 58.78 13.80
N THR A 29 17.66 58.66 12.75
CA THR A 29 16.86 59.78 12.24
C THR A 29 15.76 60.17 13.23
N ASN A 30 15.03 59.19 13.78
CA ASN A 30 13.99 59.44 14.78
C ASN A 30 14.55 60.03 16.09
N VAL A 31 15.79 59.66 16.47
CA VAL A 31 16.50 60.26 17.60
C VAL A 31 16.80 61.75 17.33
N ARG A 32 17.34 62.10 16.15
CA ARG A 32 17.60 63.51 15.79
C ARG A 32 16.34 64.35 15.68
N GLU A 33 15.24 63.75 15.25
CA GLU A 33 13.93 64.42 15.19
C GLU A 33 13.27 64.54 16.58
N GLY A 34 13.91 64.00 17.63
CA GLY A 34 13.43 64.05 19.00
C GLY A 34 12.15 63.25 19.23
N LEU A 35 11.87 62.27 18.35
CA LEU A 35 10.66 61.45 18.37
C LEU A 35 10.78 60.23 19.29
N VAL A 36 11.98 59.90 19.73
CA VAL A 36 12.26 58.75 20.64
C VAL A 36 12.05 59.16 22.10
N SER A 37 11.39 58.29 22.87
CA SER A 37 11.20 58.43 24.31
C SER A 37 12.14 57.54 25.12
N SER A 38 12.29 56.28 24.74
CA SER A 38 13.15 55.31 25.43
C SER A 38 13.83 54.35 24.44
N ILE A 39 15.02 53.87 24.80
CA ILE A 39 15.70 52.80 24.05
C ILE A 39 16.05 51.68 25.03
N GLN A 40 15.38 50.54 24.90
CA GLN A 40 15.67 49.34 25.67
C GLN A 40 16.59 48.41 24.86
N ILE A 41 17.60 47.86 25.53
CA ILE A 41 18.59 46.96 24.92
C ILE A 41 18.37 45.54 25.45
N GLU A 42 17.95 44.62 24.57
CA GLU A 42 17.82 43.20 24.83
C GLU A 42 18.81 42.40 23.95
N GLY A 43 20.03 42.20 24.47
CA GLY A 43 21.12 41.57 23.71
C GLY A 43 21.56 42.43 22.52
N ASP A 44 21.30 41.94 21.30
CA ASP A 44 21.54 42.65 20.02
C ASP A 44 20.30 43.37 19.49
N LEU A 45 19.15 43.15 20.14
CA LEU A 45 17.89 43.78 19.79
C LEU A 45 17.74 45.11 20.55
N LEU A 46 17.27 46.12 19.84
CA LEU A 46 16.90 47.41 20.36
C LEU A 46 15.39 47.55 20.23
N ILE A 47 14.73 47.83 21.35
CA ILE A 47 13.33 48.19 21.41
C ILE A 47 13.28 49.70 21.62
N VAL A 48 12.77 50.42 20.63
CA VAL A 48 12.75 51.89 20.60
C VAL A 48 11.30 52.34 20.74
N ASP A 49 10.99 52.97 21.87
CA ASP A 49 9.70 53.58 22.09
C ASP A 49 9.70 54.99 21.48
N LEU A 50 8.70 55.26 20.65
CA LEU A 50 8.44 56.59 20.13
C LEU A 50 7.46 57.34 21.05
N LYS A 51 7.58 58.68 21.07
CA LYS A 51 6.67 59.58 21.82
C LYS A 51 5.21 59.49 21.38
N ASP A 52 4.94 58.93 20.20
CA ASP A 52 3.59 58.70 19.68
C ASP A 52 2.98 57.36 20.13
N GLY A 53 3.70 56.58 20.94
CA GLY A 53 3.26 55.29 21.48
C GLY A 53 3.51 54.09 20.55
N ARG A 54 4.22 54.26 19.44
CA ARG A 54 4.67 53.15 18.59
C ARG A 54 5.99 52.57 19.08
N GLU A 55 6.12 51.26 18.96
CA GLU A 55 7.34 50.51 19.29
C GLU A 55 8.03 50.06 17.99
N LEU A 56 9.31 50.41 17.87
CA LEU A 56 10.15 49.99 16.75
C LEU A 56 11.20 48.99 17.25
N THR A 57 11.43 47.95 16.46
CA THR A 57 12.51 47.00 16.74
C THR A 57 13.64 47.17 15.74
N ALA A 58 14.85 47.39 16.24
CA ALA A 58 16.07 47.48 15.43
C ALA A 58 17.13 46.51 15.97
N THR A 59 18.14 46.19 15.16
CA THR A 59 19.27 45.35 15.59
C THR A 59 20.54 46.19 15.57
N LYS A 60 21.31 46.17 16.66
CA LYS A 60 22.65 46.80 16.70
C LYS A 60 23.70 45.82 16.16
N GLU A 61 24.83 46.36 15.69
CA GLU A 61 25.99 45.50 15.43
C GLU A 61 26.60 44.98 16.75
N PRO A 62 27.04 43.71 16.81
CA PRO A 62 27.49 43.08 18.06
C PRO A 62 28.81 43.63 18.60
N GLU A 63 29.61 44.34 17.78
CA GLU A 63 30.97 44.79 18.14
C GLU A 63 31.06 46.23 18.66
N SER A 64 29.97 47.00 18.66
CA SER A 64 29.99 48.40 19.14
C SER A 64 28.76 48.74 19.98
N THR A 65 28.90 49.74 20.84
CA THR A 65 27.79 50.21 21.67
C THR A 65 26.78 50.99 20.82
N ILE A 66 25.51 50.99 21.23
CA ILE A 66 24.47 51.75 20.52
C ILE A 66 24.81 53.25 20.43
N VAL A 67 25.44 53.78 21.48
CA VAL A 67 25.88 55.17 21.55
C VAL A 67 26.93 55.45 20.47
N GLU A 68 27.93 54.59 20.29
CA GLU A 68 28.94 54.72 19.24
C GLU A 68 28.34 54.64 17.82
N GLN A 69 27.38 53.74 17.61
CA GLN A 69 26.74 53.58 16.30
C GLN A 69 25.83 54.78 15.96
N LEU A 70 25.10 55.32 16.92
CA LEU A 70 24.28 56.52 16.73
C LEU A 70 25.15 57.75 16.46
N LEU A 71 26.29 57.88 17.15
CA LEU A 71 27.27 58.94 16.88
C LEU A 71 27.88 58.82 15.48
N ALA A 72 28.22 57.60 15.04
CA ALA A 72 28.73 57.35 13.69
C ALA A 72 27.71 57.70 12.59
N LEU A 73 26.41 57.61 12.91
CA LEU A 73 25.30 58.00 12.03
C LEU A 73 24.93 59.50 12.12
N GLY A 74 25.69 60.28 12.90
CA GLY A 74 25.56 61.74 12.96
C GLY A 74 24.49 62.24 13.93
N VAL A 75 24.16 61.47 14.97
CA VAL A 75 23.38 61.93 16.12
C VAL A 75 24.30 62.73 17.06
N ALA A 76 23.93 63.94 17.48
CA ALA A 76 24.74 64.72 18.42
C ALA A 76 24.59 64.17 19.85
N LEU A 77 25.64 64.32 20.68
CA LEU A 77 25.59 63.93 22.11
C LEU A 77 24.46 64.66 22.86
N GLU A 78 24.13 65.88 22.45
CA GLU A 78 23.06 66.71 23.01
C GLU A 78 21.66 66.10 22.77
N ASP A 79 21.45 65.42 21.65
CA ASP A 79 20.17 64.75 21.32
C ASP A 79 19.96 63.46 22.13
N LEU A 80 21.04 62.94 22.75
CA LEU A 80 21.02 61.74 23.58
C LEU A 80 20.84 62.06 25.07
N GLU A 81 21.05 63.32 25.50
CA GLU A 81 20.99 63.74 26.92
C GLU A 81 19.57 63.70 27.53
N GLY A 82 18.54 63.35 26.76
CA GLY A 82 17.15 63.22 27.22
C GLY A 82 16.51 61.85 27.02
N ILE A 83 17.27 60.83 26.59
CA ILE A 83 16.76 59.49 26.31
C ILE A 83 17.22 58.52 27.40
N GLU A 84 16.29 57.84 28.05
CA GLU A 84 16.60 56.77 29.00
C GLU A 84 17.01 55.52 28.21
N ILE A 85 18.26 55.11 28.35
CA ILE A 85 18.81 53.87 27.76
C ILE A 85 18.89 52.82 28.86
N GLU A 86 17.99 51.85 28.84
CA GLU A 86 17.95 50.78 29.85
C GLU A 86 18.30 49.42 29.23
N ALA A 87 19.19 48.67 29.86
CA ALA A 87 19.50 47.30 29.46
C ALA A 87 18.57 46.35 30.21
N VAL A 88 17.57 45.80 29.51
CA VAL A 88 16.62 44.86 30.10
C VAL A 88 17.19 43.44 29.94
N PRO A 89 17.50 42.72 31.02
CA PRO A 89 17.95 41.34 30.90
C PRO A 89 16.79 40.49 30.36
N PRO A 90 17.06 39.57 29.40
CA PRO A 90 16.02 38.69 28.88
C PRO A 90 15.41 37.91 30.05
N SER A 91 14.09 37.94 30.16
CA SER A 91 13.41 37.35 31.31
C SER A 91 13.60 35.82 31.33
N ASP A 92 14.28 35.31 32.35
CA ASP A 92 14.57 33.87 32.53
C ASP A 92 13.32 32.98 32.45
N LEU A 93 12.17 33.54 32.81
CA LEU A 93 10.86 32.88 32.77
C LEU A 93 10.40 32.59 31.33
N VAL A 94 10.63 33.50 30.39
CA VAL A 94 10.29 33.30 28.97
C VAL A 94 11.19 32.23 28.35
N GLY A 95 12.46 32.18 28.74
CA GLY A 95 13.38 31.10 28.36
C GLY A 95 12.95 29.72 28.87
N LEU A 96 12.50 29.63 30.13
CA LEU A 96 12.01 28.38 30.70
C LEU A 96 10.68 27.91 30.09
N VAL A 97 9.76 28.84 29.83
CA VAL A 97 8.48 28.53 29.18
C VAL A 97 8.69 28.04 27.75
N SER A 98 9.54 28.72 26.96
CA SER A 98 9.85 28.31 25.58
C SER A 98 10.56 26.96 25.52
N ALA A 99 11.48 26.67 26.44
CA ALA A 99 12.10 25.36 26.56
C ALA A 99 11.06 24.26 26.90
N GLY A 100 10.12 24.55 27.80
CA GLY A 100 9.02 23.64 28.14
C GLY A 100 8.10 23.32 26.96
N VAL A 101 7.76 24.32 26.14
CA VAL A 101 6.95 24.15 24.92
C VAL A 101 7.66 23.25 23.90
N ASN A 102 8.97 23.43 23.69
CA ASN A 102 9.74 22.59 22.77
C ASN A 102 9.80 21.12 23.22
N ILE A 103 9.98 20.88 24.52
CA ILE A 103 9.97 19.52 25.09
C ILE A 103 8.60 18.86 24.90
N LEU A 104 7.51 19.61 25.10
CA LEU A 104 6.15 19.11 24.91
C LEU A 104 5.90 18.63 23.47
N VAL A 105 6.38 19.39 22.48
CA VAL A 105 6.24 19.02 21.05
C VAL A 105 6.99 17.73 20.73
N ILE A 106 8.22 17.56 21.22
CA ILE A 106 9.00 16.33 21.02
C ILE A 106 8.29 15.12 21.63
N VAL A 107 7.78 15.26 22.86
CA VAL A 107 7.04 14.19 23.54
C VAL A 107 5.77 13.82 22.76
N ALA A 108 5.04 14.80 22.23
CA ALA A 108 3.84 14.56 21.43
C ALA A 108 4.14 13.79 20.13
N VAL A 109 5.22 14.11 19.42
CA VAL A 109 5.64 13.42 18.20
C VAL A 109 6.03 11.96 18.50
N VAL A 110 6.79 11.73 19.58
CA VAL A 110 7.18 10.37 19.99
C VAL A 110 5.97 9.54 20.42
N ALA A 111 5.05 10.12 21.20
CA ALA A 111 3.83 9.46 21.63
C ALA A 111 2.91 9.11 20.44
N PHE A 112 2.77 10.02 19.48
CA PHE A 112 2.01 9.79 18.25
C PHE A 112 2.63 8.68 17.40
N GLY A 113 3.96 8.70 17.20
CA GLY A 113 4.67 7.64 16.48
C GLY A 113 4.52 6.27 17.15
N TYR A 114 4.61 6.21 18.48
CA TYR A 114 4.38 4.98 19.23
C TYR A 114 2.94 4.47 19.08
N PHE A 115 1.94 5.35 19.11
CA PHE A 115 0.53 5.01 18.92
C PHE A 115 0.26 4.49 17.49
N MET A 116 0.82 5.15 16.47
CA MET A 116 0.71 4.75 15.07
C MET A 116 1.33 3.36 14.81
N LEU A 117 2.52 3.10 15.36
CA LEU A 117 3.17 1.78 15.29
C LEU A 117 2.33 0.69 15.95
N ARG A 118 1.66 1.00 17.06
CA ARG A 118 0.73 0.07 17.72
C ARG A 118 -0.52 -0.20 16.87
N GLN A 119 -1.03 0.80 16.15
CA GLN A 119 -2.18 0.64 15.25
C GLN A 119 -1.82 -0.18 14.01
N MET A 120 -0.63 0.02 13.42
CA MET A 120 -0.19 -0.73 12.24
C MET A 120 0.07 -2.22 12.50
N ARG A 121 0.46 -2.60 13.73
CA ARG A 121 0.60 -4.01 14.11
C ARG A 121 -0.70 -4.80 14.03
N GLY A 122 -1.87 -4.16 14.15
CA GLY A 122 -3.18 -4.78 13.94
C GLY A 122 -3.54 -4.97 12.45
N ALA A 123 -3.05 -4.09 11.57
CA ALA A 123 -3.33 -4.12 10.13
C ALA A 123 -2.39 -5.06 9.33
N ASN A 124 -1.18 -5.32 9.84
CA ASN A 124 -0.21 -6.18 9.15
C ASN A 124 -0.66 -7.66 9.04
N ASN A 125 -1.62 -8.08 9.86
CA ASN A 125 -2.19 -9.43 9.79
C ASN A 125 -3.18 -9.60 8.61
N GLN A 126 -3.68 -8.51 8.02
CA GLN A 126 -4.55 -8.57 6.84
C GLN A 126 -3.74 -8.61 5.52
N ALA A 127 -2.60 -7.93 5.44
CA ALA A 127 -1.77 -7.91 4.23
C ALA A 127 -1.13 -9.29 3.92
N LEU A 128 -0.72 -10.04 4.94
CA LEU A 128 -0.20 -11.41 4.81
C LEU A 128 -1.28 -12.46 4.46
N SER A 129 -2.57 -12.11 4.55
CA SER A 129 -3.68 -13.02 4.26
C SER A 129 -4.12 -13.02 2.79
N PHE A 130 -3.64 -12.08 1.97
CA PHE A 130 -4.03 -11.97 0.55
C PHE A 130 -3.44 -13.09 -0.33
N GLY A 131 -2.21 -13.52 -0.07
CA GLY A 131 -1.58 -14.65 -0.78
C GLY A 131 -2.02 -16.03 -0.30
N LYS A 132 -2.81 -16.12 0.78
CA LYS A 132 -3.30 -17.37 1.38
C LYS A 132 -4.82 -17.45 1.41
N ARG A 133 -5.52 -16.78 0.49
CA ARG A 133 -6.86 -17.28 0.14
C ARG A 133 -6.62 -18.61 -0.59
N LYS A 134 -6.44 -19.68 0.21
CA LYS A 134 -6.57 -21.07 -0.24
C LYS A 134 -7.76 -21.06 -1.18
N ALA A 135 -7.52 -21.44 -2.43
CA ALA A 135 -8.59 -21.69 -3.37
C ALA A 135 -9.68 -22.43 -2.59
N ARG A 136 -10.88 -21.85 -2.58
CA ARG A 136 -12.08 -22.37 -1.91
C ARG A 136 -12.01 -23.88 -2.03
N LEU A 137 -11.84 -24.60 -0.91
CA LEU A 137 -11.62 -26.05 -0.89
C LEU A 137 -12.61 -26.66 -1.87
N THR A 138 -12.15 -27.05 -3.05
CA THR A 138 -12.97 -27.70 -4.05
C THR A 138 -13.06 -29.13 -3.57
N THR A 139 -13.84 -29.36 -2.51
CA THR A 139 -14.29 -30.71 -2.17
C THR A 139 -14.85 -31.28 -3.46
N GLY A 140 -14.22 -32.32 -3.98
CA GLY A 140 -14.61 -32.93 -5.24
C GLY A 140 -16.12 -33.16 -5.22
N GLU A 141 -16.80 -32.59 -6.21
CA GLU A 141 -18.24 -32.83 -6.34
C GLU A 141 -18.42 -34.32 -6.66
N HIS A 142 -19.51 -34.92 -6.18
CA HIS A 142 -19.95 -36.23 -6.67
C HIS A 142 -21.17 -35.96 -7.55
N PRO A 143 -20.98 -35.76 -8.88
CA PRO A 143 -22.10 -35.49 -9.77
C PRO A 143 -23.01 -36.70 -9.81
N SER A 144 -24.32 -36.47 -9.72
CA SER A 144 -25.33 -37.52 -9.94
C SER A 144 -25.71 -37.67 -11.41
N VAL A 145 -25.11 -36.87 -12.29
CA VAL A 145 -25.38 -36.84 -13.73
C VAL A 145 -24.69 -38.02 -14.40
N THR A 146 -25.39 -38.71 -15.29
CA THR A 146 -24.92 -39.91 -16.02
C THR A 146 -25.01 -39.70 -17.54
N PHE A 147 -24.56 -40.67 -18.36
CA PHE A 147 -24.69 -40.56 -19.81
C PHE A 147 -26.14 -40.58 -20.28
N GLU A 148 -27.08 -41.10 -19.47
CA GLU A 148 -28.52 -41.06 -19.77
C GLU A 148 -29.07 -39.63 -19.76
N ASP A 149 -28.49 -38.75 -18.94
CA ASP A 149 -28.91 -37.35 -18.80
C ASP A 149 -28.40 -36.44 -19.93
N VAL A 150 -27.47 -36.94 -20.76
CA VAL A 150 -26.91 -36.20 -21.89
C VAL A 150 -27.65 -36.59 -23.17
N ALA A 151 -28.26 -35.67 -23.89
CA ALA A 151 -28.92 -36.00 -25.16
C ALA A 151 -27.94 -35.92 -26.35
N GLY A 152 -28.03 -36.88 -27.28
CA GLY A 152 -27.25 -36.89 -28.53
C GLY A 152 -25.78 -37.31 -28.35
N VAL A 153 -24.91 -36.90 -29.29
CA VAL A 153 -23.46 -37.13 -29.31
C VAL A 153 -23.04 -38.59 -29.05
N ALA A 154 -23.67 -39.52 -29.76
CA ALA A 154 -23.48 -40.96 -29.54
C ALA A 154 -22.01 -41.38 -29.70
N GLU A 155 -21.32 -40.83 -30.69
CA GLU A 155 -19.92 -41.11 -30.97
C GLU A 155 -19.02 -40.67 -29.81
N ALA A 156 -19.22 -39.45 -29.30
CA ALA A 156 -18.44 -38.94 -28.17
C ALA A 156 -18.72 -39.70 -26.86
N LYS A 157 -19.96 -40.17 -26.66
CA LYS A 157 -20.30 -41.03 -25.51
C LYS A 157 -19.61 -42.38 -25.60
N GLU A 158 -19.56 -42.99 -26.78
CA GLU A 158 -18.88 -44.27 -27.01
C GLU A 158 -17.38 -44.16 -26.73
N GLU A 159 -16.70 -43.12 -27.25
CA GLU A 159 -15.29 -42.87 -26.96
C GLU A 159 -15.03 -42.60 -25.47
N LEU A 160 -15.92 -41.86 -24.80
CA LEU A 160 -15.78 -41.58 -23.37
C LEU A 160 -16.17 -42.77 -22.48
N GLN A 161 -16.93 -43.73 -23.00
CA GLN A 161 -17.24 -44.96 -22.27
C GLN A 161 -15.97 -45.78 -22.01
N GLU A 162 -15.03 -45.78 -22.95
CA GLU A 162 -13.71 -46.40 -22.76
C GLU A 162 -12.99 -45.73 -21.57
N VAL A 163 -13.00 -44.40 -21.50
CA VAL A 163 -12.40 -43.63 -20.39
C VAL A 163 -13.05 -43.99 -19.05
N VAL A 164 -14.37 -44.16 -19.00
CA VAL A 164 -15.07 -44.64 -17.80
C VAL A 164 -14.58 -46.03 -17.40
N GLU A 165 -14.43 -46.95 -18.36
CA GLU A 165 -13.94 -48.30 -18.09
C GLU A 165 -12.50 -48.29 -17.57
N PHE A 166 -11.62 -47.43 -18.12
CA PHE A 166 -10.25 -47.24 -17.62
C PHE A 166 -10.23 -46.79 -16.14
N VAL A 167 -11.13 -45.89 -15.75
CA VAL A 167 -11.18 -45.37 -14.38
C VAL A 167 -11.75 -46.42 -13.41
N LYS A 168 -12.73 -47.23 -13.85
CA LYS A 168 -13.34 -48.28 -13.02
C LYS A 168 -12.46 -49.51 -12.87
N GLU A 169 -11.81 -49.93 -13.95
CA GLU A 169 -11.11 -51.21 -14.04
C GLU A 169 -9.70 -51.07 -14.66
N PRO A 170 -8.81 -50.26 -14.07
CA PRO A 170 -7.49 -49.97 -14.66
C PRO A 170 -6.62 -51.22 -14.83
N GLU A 171 -6.77 -52.22 -13.94
CA GLU A 171 -5.99 -53.47 -13.96
C GLU A 171 -6.16 -54.26 -15.26
N LYS A 172 -7.37 -54.26 -15.86
CA LYS A 172 -7.63 -54.94 -17.13
C LYS A 172 -6.74 -54.40 -18.26
N PHE A 173 -6.57 -53.09 -18.29
CA PHE A 173 -5.79 -52.41 -19.34
C PHE A 173 -4.29 -52.54 -19.14
N VAL A 174 -3.83 -52.49 -17.89
CA VAL A 174 -2.42 -52.71 -17.55
C VAL A 174 -1.98 -54.13 -17.92
N GLN A 175 -2.82 -55.14 -17.68
CA GLN A 175 -2.54 -56.53 -18.07
C GLN A 175 -2.43 -56.72 -19.59
N LEU A 176 -3.17 -55.93 -20.36
CA LEU A 176 -3.09 -55.92 -21.83
C LEU A 176 -1.89 -55.11 -22.36
N GLY A 177 -1.13 -54.45 -21.48
CA GLY A 177 -0.03 -53.57 -21.84
C GLY A 177 -0.50 -52.27 -22.50
N ALA A 178 -1.77 -51.90 -22.36
CA ALA A 178 -2.31 -50.66 -22.87
C ALA A 178 -1.83 -49.48 -22.01
N ARG A 179 -1.46 -48.37 -22.65
CA ARG A 179 -1.14 -47.12 -21.94
C ARG A 179 -2.42 -46.37 -21.62
N ILE A 180 -2.54 -45.92 -20.38
CA ILE A 180 -3.68 -45.11 -19.94
C ILE A 180 -3.61 -43.75 -20.66
N PRO A 181 -4.71 -43.28 -21.28
CA PRO A 181 -4.76 -41.93 -21.84
C PRO A 181 -4.51 -40.88 -20.75
N ARG A 182 -3.56 -39.98 -20.97
CA ARG A 182 -3.22 -38.93 -19.98
C ARG A 182 -4.27 -37.82 -19.86
N GLY A 183 -5.17 -37.71 -20.82
CA GLY A 183 -6.23 -36.72 -20.84
C GLY A 183 -7.03 -36.75 -22.14
N VAL A 184 -8.21 -36.13 -22.11
CA VAL A 184 -9.11 -36.00 -23.25
C VAL A 184 -9.43 -34.52 -23.46
N LEU A 185 -9.34 -34.05 -24.70
CA LEU A 185 -9.69 -32.68 -25.07
C LEU A 185 -11.03 -32.66 -25.80
N LEU A 186 -12.05 -32.11 -25.13
CA LEU A 186 -13.38 -31.93 -25.73
C LEU A 186 -13.42 -30.60 -26.51
N MET A 187 -13.59 -30.67 -27.84
CA MET A 187 -13.70 -29.50 -28.70
C MET A 187 -15.11 -29.37 -29.31
N GLY A 188 -15.59 -28.13 -29.41
CA GLY A 188 -16.88 -27.83 -30.03
C GLY A 188 -17.37 -26.42 -29.70
N ALA A 189 -18.40 -25.97 -30.40
CA ALA A 189 -19.02 -24.66 -30.17
C ALA A 189 -19.48 -24.48 -28.69
N PRO A 190 -19.57 -23.25 -28.18
CA PRO A 190 -20.13 -23.01 -26.85
C PRO A 190 -21.58 -23.53 -26.78
N GLY A 191 -21.96 -24.08 -25.62
CA GLY A 191 -23.32 -24.59 -25.40
C GLY A 191 -23.61 -26.01 -25.88
N THR A 192 -22.62 -26.75 -26.44
CA THR A 192 -22.80 -28.15 -26.88
C THR A 192 -22.73 -29.19 -25.76
N GLY A 193 -22.76 -28.78 -24.50
CA GLY A 193 -22.79 -29.70 -23.36
C GLY A 193 -21.45 -30.34 -22.97
N LYS A 194 -20.29 -29.78 -23.36
CA LYS A 194 -18.95 -30.31 -22.99
C LYS A 194 -18.79 -30.51 -21.47
N THR A 195 -19.11 -29.48 -20.68
CA THR A 195 -19.06 -29.54 -19.21
C THR A 195 -20.06 -30.54 -18.63
N LEU A 196 -21.24 -30.68 -19.25
CA LEU A 196 -22.25 -31.67 -18.84
C LEU A 196 -21.77 -33.10 -19.11
N LEU A 197 -21.17 -33.32 -20.28
CA LEU A 197 -20.60 -34.61 -20.67
C LEU A 197 -19.43 -35.00 -19.75
N ALA A 198 -18.54 -34.08 -19.40
CA ALA A 198 -17.47 -34.34 -18.43
C ALA A 198 -18.00 -34.73 -17.04
N LYS A 199 -19.07 -34.07 -16.57
CA LYS A 199 -19.75 -34.45 -15.32
C LYS A 199 -20.39 -35.84 -15.41
N ALA A 200 -20.98 -36.17 -16.57
CA ALA A 200 -21.54 -37.49 -16.83
C ALA A 200 -20.49 -38.60 -16.76
N VAL A 201 -19.29 -38.38 -17.33
CA VAL A 201 -18.17 -39.35 -17.21
C VAL A 201 -17.83 -39.62 -15.74
N SER A 202 -17.79 -38.59 -14.89
CA SER A 202 -17.50 -38.74 -13.46
C SER A 202 -18.61 -39.46 -12.69
N GLY A 203 -19.87 -39.15 -13.01
CA GLY A 203 -21.02 -39.82 -12.39
C GLY A 203 -21.13 -41.28 -12.81
N GLU A 204 -20.86 -41.59 -14.08
CA GLU A 204 -20.78 -42.96 -14.59
C GLU A 204 -19.65 -43.73 -13.90
N ALA A 205 -18.46 -43.14 -13.78
CA ALA A 205 -17.32 -43.72 -13.09
C ALA A 205 -17.51 -43.83 -11.57
N GLY A 206 -18.40 -43.02 -10.98
CA GLY A 206 -18.61 -42.96 -9.53
C GLY A 206 -17.45 -42.34 -8.75
N VAL A 207 -16.64 -41.50 -9.41
CA VAL A 207 -15.44 -40.89 -8.82
C VAL A 207 -15.63 -39.39 -8.54
N PRO A 208 -14.83 -38.79 -7.63
CA PRO A 208 -14.87 -37.35 -7.40
C PRO A 208 -14.55 -36.53 -8.66
N PHE A 209 -15.28 -35.43 -8.84
CA PHE A 209 -15.12 -34.48 -9.93
C PHE A 209 -14.53 -33.17 -9.40
N PHE A 210 -13.33 -32.82 -9.88
CA PHE A 210 -12.69 -31.54 -9.63
C PHE A 210 -12.77 -30.69 -10.89
N SER A 211 -13.19 -29.43 -10.78
CA SER A 211 -13.24 -28.52 -11.92
C SER A 211 -12.57 -27.19 -11.61
N ILE A 212 -11.89 -26.63 -12.60
CA ILE A 212 -11.37 -25.26 -12.58
C ILE A 212 -11.60 -24.65 -13.97
N SER A 213 -11.85 -23.35 -14.01
CA SER A 213 -11.88 -22.64 -15.29
C SER A 213 -10.49 -22.10 -15.65
N GLY A 214 -10.08 -22.24 -16.90
CA GLY A 214 -8.84 -21.66 -17.43
C GLY A 214 -8.82 -20.14 -17.30
N SER A 215 -9.99 -19.48 -17.41
CA SER A 215 -10.11 -18.04 -17.17
C SER A 215 -9.90 -17.64 -15.71
N GLU A 216 -10.20 -18.51 -14.73
CA GLU A 216 -9.88 -18.29 -13.31
C GLU A 216 -8.39 -18.43 -12.99
N CYS A 217 -7.64 -19.04 -13.91
CA CYS A 217 -6.20 -19.22 -13.77
C CYS A 217 -5.39 -18.06 -14.38
N VAL A 218 -6.08 -17.02 -14.89
CA VAL A 218 -5.46 -15.81 -15.45
C VAL A 218 -5.76 -14.62 -14.53
N GLU A 219 -4.79 -14.22 -13.72
CA GLU A 219 -4.90 -13.09 -12.79
C GLU A 219 -3.88 -11.98 -13.03
N MET A 220 -4.12 -10.80 -12.44
CA MET A 220 -3.21 -9.66 -12.50
C MET A 220 -1.89 -9.90 -11.74
N TYR A 221 -1.84 -10.89 -10.86
CA TYR A 221 -0.68 -11.20 -10.02
C TYR A 221 0.05 -12.44 -10.54
N VAL A 222 1.32 -12.26 -10.87
CA VAL A 222 2.20 -13.34 -11.36
C VAL A 222 2.25 -14.50 -10.36
N GLY A 223 2.12 -15.72 -10.86
CA GLY A 223 2.27 -16.96 -10.08
C GLY A 223 1.03 -17.42 -9.30
N VAL A 224 -0.05 -16.62 -9.23
CA VAL A 224 -1.28 -17.04 -8.55
C VAL A 224 -1.98 -18.17 -9.31
N GLY A 225 -2.09 -18.08 -10.63
CA GLY A 225 -2.65 -19.13 -11.48
C GLY A 225 -1.91 -20.47 -11.33
N ALA A 226 -0.58 -20.45 -11.47
CA ALA A 226 0.26 -21.63 -11.29
C ALA A 226 0.12 -22.27 -9.89
N SER A 227 -0.01 -21.48 -8.82
CA SER A 227 -0.23 -22.04 -7.48
C SER A 227 -1.58 -22.75 -7.36
N ARG A 228 -2.65 -22.23 -7.99
CA ARG A 228 -3.97 -22.88 -7.98
C ARG A 228 -3.96 -24.21 -8.72
N VAL A 229 -3.29 -24.25 -9.87
CA VAL A 229 -3.12 -25.50 -10.64
C VAL A 229 -2.42 -26.54 -9.75
N ARG A 230 -1.32 -26.18 -9.09
CA ARG A 230 -0.63 -27.10 -8.17
C ARG A 230 -1.53 -27.57 -7.03
N ASP A 231 -2.22 -26.65 -6.35
CA ASP A 231 -3.13 -26.99 -5.25
C ASP A 231 -4.30 -27.88 -5.69
N LEU A 232 -4.78 -27.73 -6.93
CA LEU A 232 -5.81 -28.56 -7.54
C LEU A 232 -5.31 -29.98 -7.78
N PHE A 233 -4.16 -30.13 -8.44
CA PHE A 233 -3.56 -31.45 -8.71
C PHE A 233 -3.14 -32.17 -7.43
N ASP A 234 -2.63 -31.45 -6.41
CA ASP A 234 -2.33 -32.02 -5.10
C ASP A 234 -3.58 -32.54 -4.38
N GLN A 235 -4.73 -31.88 -4.56
CA GLN A 235 -6.01 -32.36 -4.03
C GLN A 235 -6.54 -33.55 -4.82
N ALA A 236 -6.44 -33.53 -6.15
CA ALA A 236 -6.85 -34.62 -7.03
C ALA A 236 -6.07 -35.91 -6.70
N LYS A 237 -4.74 -35.83 -6.56
CA LYS A 237 -3.87 -36.97 -6.19
C LYS A 237 -4.30 -37.63 -4.86
N ARG A 238 -4.74 -36.83 -3.87
CA ARG A 238 -5.23 -37.35 -2.57
C ARG A 238 -6.57 -38.07 -2.65
N HIS A 239 -7.35 -37.82 -3.69
CA HIS A 239 -8.68 -38.40 -3.91
C HIS A 239 -8.70 -39.33 -5.14
N SER A 240 -7.54 -39.88 -5.53
CA SER A 240 -7.43 -40.83 -6.63
C SER A 240 -8.21 -42.13 -6.33
N PRO A 241 -8.97 -42.70 -7.28
CA PRO A 241 -9.20 -42.20 -8.64
C PRO A 241 -10.19 -41.03 -8.68
N CYS A 242 -9.93 -40.03 -9.52
CA CYS A 242 -10.80 -38.86 -9.70
C CYS A 242 -10.71 -38.30 -11.13
N ILE A 243 -11.62 -37.39 -11.49
CA ILE A 243 -11.59 -36.66 -12.75
C ILE A 243 -11.29 -35.18 -12.48
N VAL A 244 -10.31 -34.63 -13.20
CA VAL A 244 -10.01 -33.20 -13.21
C VAL A 244 -10.46 -32.61 -14.54
N PHE A 245 -11.37 -31.65 -14.49
CA PHE A 245 -11.91 -30.94 -15.64
C PHE A 245 -11.38 -29.51 -15.70
N LEU A 246 -10.68 -29.18 -16.79
CA LEU A 246 -10.21 -27.83 -17.09
C LEU A 246 -11.13 -27.22 -18.16
N ASP A 247 -12.03 -26.33 -17.76
CA ASP A 247 -12.87 -25.59 -18.73
C ASP A 247 -12.09 -24.42 -19.35
N GLU A 248 -12.48 -23.95 -20.53
CA GLU A 248 -11.88 -22.76 -21.18
C GLU A 248 -10.33 -22.76 -21.22
N ILE A 249 -9.71 -23.91 -21.50
CA ILE A 249 -8.24 -24.04 -21.55
C ILE A 249 -7.59 -23.12 -22.60
N ASP A 250 -8.36 -22.67 -23.60
CA ASP A 250 -7.91 -21.70 -24.60
C ASP A 250 -7.57 -20.34 -23.98
N ALA A 251 -8.11 -19.99 -22.81
CA ALA A 251 -7.76 -18.77 -22.07
C ALA A 251 -6.27 -18.74 -21.65
N VAL A 252 -5.72 -19.90 -21.27
CA VAL A 252 -4.32 -20.07 -20.85
C VAL A 252 -3.41 -20.53 -22.00
N GLY A 253 -3.94 -21.28 -22.97
CA GLY A 253 -3.17 -21.85 -24.08
C GLY A 253 -2.87 -20.89 -25.24
N ARG A 254 -3.46 -19.69 -25.27
CA ARG A 254 -3.28 -18.75 -26.38
C ARG A 254 -1.99 -17.93 -26.25
N HIS A 255 -0.96 -18.27 -27.03
CA HIS A 255 0.20 -17.41 -27.23
C HIS A 255 -0.21 -16.08 -27.88
N ARG A 256 0.13 -14.94 -27.26
CA ARG A 256 0.01 -13.60 -27.88
C ARG A 256 1.42 -13.04 -28.07
N GLY A 257 1.90 -13.03 -29.32
CA GLY A 257 3.26 -12.59 -29.64
C GLY A 257 3.61 -11.18 -29.13
N ALA A 258 4.86 -11.05 -28.65
CA ALA A 258 5.70 -9.85 -28.53
C ALA A 258 5.00 -8.51 -28.19
N GLY A 259 4.12 -8.51 -27.18
CA GLY A 259 3.62 -7.27 -26.58
C GLY A 259 4.42 -6.93 -25.33
N LEU A 260 5.06 -5.75 -25.29
CA LEU A 260 5.68 -5.20 -24.08
C LEU A 260 4.63 -5.04 -22.98
N GLY A 261 4.51 -6.02 -22.09
CA GLY A 261 3.65 -5.98 -20.91
C GLY A 261 3.62 -7.34 -20.21
N GLY A 262 4.01 -7.37 -18.93
CA GLY A 262 4.19 -8.58 -18.10
C GLY A 262 2.95 -9.43 -17.81
N SER A 263 1.87 -9.30 -18.60
CA SER A 263 0.73 -10.22 -18.59
C SER A 263 1.03 -11.52 -19.33
N HIS A 264 2.07 -11.58 -20.17
CA HIS A 264 2.43 -12.80 -20.90
C HIS A 264 3.03 -13.86 -19.98
N ASP A 265 3.85 -13.43 -19.01
CA ASP A 265 4.62 -14.32 -18.14
C ASP A 265 3.71 -15.18 -17.24
N GLU A 266 2.58 -14.63 -16.80
CA GLU A 266 1.64 -15.31 -15.92
C GLU A 266 0.92 -16.49 -16.61
N ARG A 267 0.45 -16.27 -17.85
CA ARG A 267 -0.23 -17.32 -18.63
C ARG A 267 0.71 -18.45 -19.00
N GLU A 268 1.93 -18.10 -19.41
CA GLU A 268 2.96 -19.07 -19.77
C GLU A 268 3.40 -19.89 -18.55
N GLN A 269 3.56 -19.24 -17.39
CA GLN A 269 3.86 -19.93 -16.14
C GLN A 269 2.74 -20.90 -15.73
N THR A 270 1.49 -20.46 -15.81
CA THR A 270 0.32 -21.30 -15.50
C THR A 270 0.22 -22.48 -16.48
N LEU A 271 0.40 -22.25 -17.78
CA LEU A 271 0.38 -23.29 -18.81
C LEU A 271 1.48 -24.33 -18.56
N ASN A 272 2.71 -23.88 -18.32
CA ASN A 272 3.84 -24.77 -18.02
C ASN A 272 3.58 -25.59 -16.75
N GLN A 273 2.94 -25.01 -15.72
CA GLN A 273 2.55 -25.76 -14.54
C GLN A 273 1.53 -26.85 -14.85
N ILE A 274 0.53 -26.59 -15.70
CA ILE A 274 -0.44 -27.62 -16.14
C ILE A 274 0.29 -28.77 -16.83
N LEU A 275 1.21 -28.46 -17.75
CA LEU A 275 1.99 -29.47 -18.48
C LEU A 275 2.85 -30.32 -17.54
N VAL A 276 3.51 -29.70 -16.56
CA VAL A 276 4.30 -30.40 -15.55
C VAL A 276 3.44 -31.35 -14.71
N GLU A 277 2.26 -30.92 -14.28
CA GLU A 277 1.35 -31.80 -13.52
C GLU A 277 0.79 -32.94 -14.37
N MET A 278 0.49 -32.71 -15.66
CA MET A 278 0.01 -33.74 -16.59
C MET A 278 1.08 -34.78 -16.92
N ASP A 279 2.34 -34.36 -17.05
CA ASP A 279 3.46 -35.29 -17.27
C ASP A 279 3.79 -36.12 -16.01
N GLY A 280 3.50 -35.59 -14.82
CA GLY A 280 3.75 -36.28 -13.55
C GLY A 280 2.80 -37.45 -13.25
N ILE A 281 1.73 -37.64 -14.03
CA ILE A 281 0.69 -38.67 -13.81
C ILE A 281 1.25 -40.10 -14.00
N ASP A 282 2.36 -40.27 -14.72
CA ASP A 282 2.93 -41.57 -15.10
C ASP A 282 3.64 -42.33 -13.95
N THR A 283 3.79 -41.74 -12.77
CA THR A 283 4.86 -42.15 -11.82
C THR A 283 4.42 -43.02 -10.63
N ASP A 284 3.13 -43.30 -10.43
CA ASP A 284 2.64 -44.12 -9.30
C ASP A 284 1.51 -45.08 -9.71
#